data_AF-A0A1V9Y8E9-F1
#
_entry.id   AF-A0A1V9Y8E9-F1
#
_cell.length_a   1.000
_cell.length_b   1.000
_cell.length_c   1.000
_cell.angle_alpha   90.00
_cell.angle_beta   90.00
_cell.angle_gamma   90.00
#
_symmetry.space_group_name_H-M   'P 1'
#
loop_
_entity.id
_entity.type
_entity.pdbx_description
1 polymer ?
#
loop_
_entity_poly.entity_id
_entity_poly.type
_entity_poly.pdbx_seq_one_letter_code
_entity_poly.pdbx_strand_id
1 'polypeptide(L)'
;MLSLILMQIHLLLLMVRKNCFHRITSYNVCYTKLYEGLVALGIHCPEKVDFNKLIKKIDTDRDGTISLDEFIHVVQMIKLAHLFKPESLDEGLRLNASFHVADYSPTSIHSVEHVKNIQNFMFSSKPSWAKVRWVHLAGISDTNDLHLRRLAIKYQFHPLALEDCMKKSDKIRCKYERYEDHTFIVVPVLKPMDDETSTYIDFCIKRHQTTLFEKDLAFVDGWKKSGEKPDIDNLRAMLEKLEQLMRKPQQLCIFMDKHDNVISVQEENDTDGNAGFRIWNKIYDNNMSKSYSKIRNHGTNFLVVSLLNAIVDDMIPLVQIFEVIINTLESLQVAQGRDFDTKRIFLAKKQLVVIEKIVRPMLDLVEGQLLEQEEFSKGEDKNYLRDVKDHLKQMVNDVKEHQASLTVIFNEDQQARAKAQADVQFTISVVAAIFLPATFMTGLYGMNFDNMPELHTEDDKYLCIVTIQFTAVGGAPIMKRSKFTVNGSDALGVVYSFLRKQLRLREEDALFVYCNNAFAPTPDQKLSELYECFHVNGILVLNYSRTQAWG
;
A
#
# COMPACT_ATOMS: atom_id res chain seq x y z
N MET A 1 39.18 -12.65 -36.84
CA MET A 1 39.19 -12.22 -38.26
C MET A 1 37.80 -11.73 -38.72
N LEU A 2 36.72 -12.47 -38.45
CA LEU A 2 35.34 -12.03 -38.76
C LEU A 2 34.80 -10.85 -37.93
N SER A 3 35.17 -10.74 -36.64
CA SER A 3 34.84 -9.56 -35.82
C SER A 3 35.52 -8.28 -36.33
N LEU A 4 36.74 -8.39 -36.85
CA LEU A 4 37.47 -7.31 -37.51
C LEU A 4 36.79 -6.87 -38.81
N ILE A 5 36.30 -7.81 -39.62
CA ILE A 5 35.58 -7.49 -40.86
C ILE A 5 34.24 -6.81 -40.56
N LEU A 6 33.48 -7.27 -39.55
CA LEU A 6 32.22 -6.66 -39.14
C LEU A 6 32.39 -5.28 -38.50
N MET A 7 33.44 -5.10 -37.69
CA MET A 7 33.79 -3.81 -37.10
C MET A 7 34.33 -2.84 -38.17
N GLN A 8 35.09 -3.34 -39.14
CA GLN A 8 35.55 -2.58 -40.31
C GLN A 8 34.39 -2.18 -41.22
N ILE A 9 33.36 -3.02 -41.43
CA ILE A 9 32.17 -2.68 -42.23
C ILE A 9 31.28 -1.64 -41.52
N HIS A 10 31.19 -1.69 -40.19
CA HIS A 10 30.45 -0.69 -39.42
C HIS A 10 31.20 0.65 -39.35
N LEU A 11 32.54 0.62 -39.19
CA LEU A 11 33.39 1.80 -39.39
C LEU A 11 33.31 2.31 -40.84
N LEU A 12 33.20 1.41 -41.82
CA LEU A 12 33.00 1.75 -43.24
C LEU A 12 31.71 2.51 -43.42
N LEU A 13 30.59 2.03 -42.86
CA LEU A 13 29.30 2.73 -42.92
C LEU A 13 29.36 4.12 -42.29
N LEU A 14 30.03 4.26 -41.14
CA LEU A 14 30.25 5.55 -40.46
C LEU A 14 31.21 6.49 -41.23
N MET A 15 32.28 5.95 -41.83
CA MET A 15 33.24 6.70 -42.64
C MET A 15 32.71 7.04 -44.03
N VAL A 16 31.88 6.19 -44.62
CA VAL A 16 31.22 6.41 -45.93
C VAL A 16 30.13 7.47 -45.79
N ARG A 17 29.35 7.46 -44.68
CA ARG A 17 28.46 8.57 -44.28
C ARG A 17 29.22 9.90 -44.11
N LYS A 18 30.44 9.88 -43.53
CA LYS A 18 31.22 11.11 -43.23
C LYS A 18 32.13 11.63 -44.34
N ASN A 19 32.75 10.78 -45.17
CA ASN A 19 33.85 11.17 -46.06
C ASN A 19 33.64 10.83 -47.55
N CYS A 20 32.93 9.76 -47.91
CA CYS A 20 32.76 9.37 -49.32
C CYS A 20 31.54 10.02 -49.98
N PHE A 21 30.39 10.05 -49.30
CA PHE A 21 29.16 10.63 -49.88
C PHE A 21 29.02 12.14 -49.66
N HIS A 22 29.82 12.75 -48.79
CA HIS A 22 29.70 14.19 -48.52
C HIS A 22 30.31 15.08 -49.64
N ARG A 23 31.16 14.51 -50.51
CA ARG A 23 31.80 15.22 -51.63
C ARG A 23 31.23 14.91 -53.01
N ILE A 24 30.27 13.99 -53.11
CA ILE A 24 29.71 13.55 -54.39
C ILE A 24 28.25 14.02 -54.40
N THR A 25 27.98 15.06 -55.20
CA THR A 25 26.67 15.69 -55.39
C THR A 25 25.65 14.80 -56.13
N SER A 26 25.96 13.52 -56.32
CA SER A 26 25.11 12.49 -56.93
C SER A 26 25.08 11.26 -56.02
N TYR A 27 23.89 10.89 -55.53
CA TYR A 27 23.67 9.80 -54.56
C TYR A 27 24.00 8.38 -55.08
N ASN A 28 24.57 8.27 -56.28
CA ASN A 28 24.82 7.01 -56.98
C ASN A 28 26.32 6.86 -57.30
N VAL A 29 26.88 5.68 -57.04
CA VAL A 29 28.29 5.37 -57.28
C VAL A 29 28.41 4.31 -58.38
N CYS A 30 29.11 4.61 -59.47
CA CYS A 30 29.43 3.62 -60.50
C CYS A 30 30.33 2.50 -59.95
N TYR A 31 30.20 1.29 -60.49
CA TYR A 31 30.90 0.10 -60.01
C TYR A 31 32.42 0.24 -59.90
N THR A 32 33.04 0.96 -60.85
CA THR A 32 34.49 1.21 -60.88
C THR A 32 34.93 2.10 -59.72
N LYS A 33 34.18 3.18 -59.44
CA LYS A 33 34.45 4.07 -58.31
C LYS A 33 34.24 3.41 -56.95
N LEU A 34 33.25 2.51 -56.85
CA LEU A 34 33.03 1.73 -55.63
C LEU A 34 34.22 0.79 -55.38
N TYR A 35 34.71 0.10 -56.42
CA TYR A 35 35.87 -0.78 -56.32
C TYR A 35 37.13 -0.01 -55.90
N GLU A 36 37.42 1.13 -56.54
CA GLU A 36 38.53 2.00 -56.18
C GLU A 36 38.42 2.52 -54.74
N GLY A 37 37.21 2.87 -54.30
CA GLY A 37 36.94 3.29 -52.92
C GLY A 37 37.19 2.17 -51.90
N LEU A 38 36.77 0.94 -52.19
CA LEU A 38 37.00 -0.22 -51.32
C LEU A 38 38.50 -0.57 -51.23
N VAL A 39 39.22 -0.50 -52.36
CA VAL A 39 40.67 -0.71 -52.41
C VAL A 39 41.40 0.40 -51.66
N ALA A 40 40.99 1.66 -51.78
CA ALA A 40 41.53 2.78 -51.01
C ALA A 40 41.31 2.65 -49.50
N LEU A 41 40.25 1.94 -49.08
CA LEU A 41 39.96 1.58 -47.70
C LEU A 41 40.69 0.30 -47.24
N GLY A 42 41.54 -0.28 -48.09
CA GLY A 42 42.34 -1.48 -47.80
C GLY A 42 41.59 -2.80 -47.94
N ILE A 43 40.35 -2.79 -48.44
CA ILE A 43 39.51 -3.99 -48.59
C ILE A 43 39.72 -4.58 -49.98
N HIS A 44 40.38 -5.74 -50.04
CA HIS A 44 40.63 -6.47 -51.27
C HIS A 44 39.66 -7.65 -51.39
N CYS A 45 39.05 -7.82 -52.57
CA CYS A 45 38.21 -8.99 -52.84
C CYS A 45 39.12 -10.24 -52.95
N PRO A 46 38.77 -11.38 -52.33
CA PRO A 46 39.56 -12.61 -52.46
C PRO A 46 39.65 -13.04 -53.93
N GLU A 47 40.83 -13.52 -54.37
CA GLU A 47 41.12 -13.85 -55.79
C GLU A 47 40.14 -14.84 -56.45
N LYS A 48 39.32 -15.56 -55.67
CA LYS A 48 38.33 -16.53 -56.14
C LYS A 48 36.91 -15.97 -56.34
N VAL A 49 36.66 -14.69 -56.07
CA VAL A 49 35.32 -14.10 -56.12
C VAL A 49 35.25 -13.04 -57.22
N ASP A 50 34.38 -13.27 -58.22
CA ASP A 50 34.04 -12.27 -59.24
C ASP A 50 33.34 -11.06 -58.61
N PHE A 51 34.06 -9.95 -58.42
CA PHE A 51 33.50 -8.71 -57.90
C PHE A 51 32.30 -8.22 -58.73
N ASN A 52 32.36 -8.35 -60.06
CA ASN A 52 31.27 -7.99 -60.96
C ASN A 52 30.00 -8.83 -60.77
N LYS A 53 30.10 -10.09 -60.34
CA LYS A 53 28.92 -10.91 -60.01
C LYS A 53 28.29 -10.51 -58.68
N LEU A 54 29.11 -10.04 -57.73
CA LEU A 54 28.63 -9.52 -56.45
C LEU A 54 27.90 -8.19 -56.64
N ILE A 55 28.50 -7.30 -57.43
CA ILE A 55 27.94 -5.98 -57.77
C ILE A 55 26.61 -6.11 -58.53
N LYS A 56 26.51 -7.03 -59.49
CA LYS A 56 25.24 -7.35 -60.19
C LYS A 56 24.14 -7.94 -59.30
N LYS A 57 24.47 -8.39 -58.08
CA LYS A 57 23.50 -8.82 -57.07
C LYS A 57 23.14 -7.69 -56.10
N ILE A 58 23.97 -6.65 -56.02
CA ILE A 58 23.77 -5.46 -55.18
C ILE A 58 22.91 -4.43 -55.91
N ASP A 59 23.19 -4.24 -57.20
CA ASP A 59 22.40 -3.40 -58.09
C ASP A 59 21.08 -4.13 -58.42
N THR A 60 20.02 -3.72 -57.74
CA THR A 60 18.69 -4.34 -57.83
C THR A 60 17.86 -3.78 -58.96
N ASP A 61 18.03 -2.50 -59.30
CA ASP A 61 17.32 -1.83 -60.39
C ASP A 61 18.04 -1.95 -61.76
N ARG A 62 19.26 -2.47 -61.75
CA ARG A 62 20.16 -2.67 -62.90
C ARG A 62 20.50 -1.37 -63.62
N ASP A 63 20.56 -0.25 -62.89
CA ASP A 63 20.87 1.05 -63.45
C ASP A 63 22.38 1.26 -63.74
N GLY A 64 23.23 0.32 -63.35
CA GLY A 64 24.68 0.37 -63.56
C GLY A 64 25.43 1.20 -62.52
N THR A 65 24.72 1.68 -61.51
CA THR A 65 25.23 2.38 -60.34
C THR A 65 24.77 1.67 -59.06
N ILE A 66 25.34 2.03 -57.92
CA ILE A 66 24.89 1.54 -56.63
C ILE A 66 24.49 2.76 -55.81
N SER A 67 23.23 2.80 -55.44
CA SER A 67 22.73 3.78 -54.48
C SER A 67 23.18 3.41 -53.05
N LEU A 68 23.19 4.41 -52.16
CA LEU A 68 23.49 4.18 -50.74
C LEU A 68 22.50 3.17 -50.12
N ASP A 69 21.23 3.23 -50.51
CA ASP A 69 20.16 2.38 -49.97
C ASP A 69 20.32 0.92 -50.40
N GLU A 70 20.69 0.66 -51.66
CA GLU A 70 20.97 -0.70 -52.14
C GLU A 70 22.20 -1.31 -51.45
N PHE A 71 23.25 -0.50 -51.25
CA PHE A 71 24.43 -0.94 -50.53
C PHE A 71 24.09 -1.30 -49.07
N ILE A 72 23.32 -0.45 -48.39
CA ILE A 72 22.84 -0.72 -47.02
C ILE A 72 21.99 -2.00 -47.01
N HIS A 73 21.06 -2.14 -47.96
CA HIS A 73 20.18 -3.30 -48.06
C HIS A 73 20.98 -4.61 -48.19
N VAL A 74 21.99 -4.68 -49.06
CA VAL A 74 22.80 -5.91 -49.18
C VAL A 74 23.62 -6.18 -47.92
N VAL A 75 24.18 -5.16 -47.29
CA VAL A 75 24.89 -5.34 -46.02
C VAL A 75 23.95 -5.88 -44.93
N GLN A 76 22.70 -5.41 -44.88
CA GLN A 76 21.68 -5.95 -43.99
C GLN A 76 21.37 -7.42 -44.29
N MET A 77 21.18 -7.77 -45.56
CA MET A 77 20.90 -9.15 -46.00
C MET A 77 22.04 -10.11 -45.61
N ILE A 78 23.30 -9.68 -45.79
CA ILE A 78 24.48 -10.47 -45.41
C ILE A 78 24.55 -10.65 -43.89
N LYS A 79 24.34 -9.57 -43.12
CA LYS A 79 24.34 -9.62 -41.65
C LYS A 79 23.21 -10.51 -41.12
N LEU A 80 21.99 -10.39 -41.66
CA LEU A 80 20.85 -11.23 -41.32
C LEU A 80 21.14 -12.70 -41.64
N ALA A 81 21.63 -13.00 -42.84
CA ALA A 81 22.00 -14.37 -43.23
C ALA A 81 23.07 -14.96 -42.30
N HIS A 82 23.97 -14.15 -41.78
CA HIS A 82 24.96 -14.58 -40.79
C HIS A 82 24.34 -14.94 -39.43
N LEU A 83 23.35 -14.16 -38.95
CA LEU A 83 22.61 -14.43 -37.71
C LEU A 83 21.69 -15.67 -37.78
N PHE A 84 21.55 -16.28 -38.96
CA PHE A 84 20.84 -17.55 -39.13
C PHE A 84 21.79 -18.77 -39.22
N LYS A 85 23.11 -18.57 -39.13
CA LYS A 85 24.06 -19.68 -39.14
C LYS A 85 23.98 -20.51 -37.85
N PRO A 86 24.14 -21.85 -37.93
CA PRO A 86 24.06 -22.76 -36.79
C PRO A 86 25.06 -22.43 -35.67
N GLU A 87 26.23 -21.88 -35.99
CA GLU A 87 27.26 -21.48 -35.02
C GLU A 87 26.86 -20.30 -34.12
N SER A 88 25.84 -19.52 -34.51
CA SER A 88 25.31 -18.39 -33.72
C SER A 88 24.13 -18.76 -32.82
N LEU A 89 23.69 -20.02 -32.88
CA LEU A 89 22.69 -20.60 -31.98
C LEU A 89 23.43 -21.21 -30.78
N ASP A 90 23.84 -20.37 -29.84
CA ASP A 90 24.29 -20.87 -28.52
C ASP A 90 23.13 -21.68 -27.89
N GLU A 91 23.42 -22.92 -27.49
CA GLU A 91 22.45 -23.90 -26.96
C GLU A 91 21.87 -23.56 -25.57
N GLY A 92 22.14 -22.38 -25.02
CA GLY A 92 21.74 -21.99 -23.67
C GLY A 92 20.60 -20.96 -23.65
N LEU A 93 19.45 -21.36 -23.11
CA LEU A 93 18.26 -20.54 -22.79
C LEU A 93 17.37 -20.13 -23.98
N ARG A 94 16.63 -21.12 -24.51
CA ARG A 94 15.39 -20.86 -25.26
C ARG A 94 14.31 -20.35 -24.31
N LEU A 95 14.13 -19.05 -24.20
CA LEU A 95 12.78 -18.52 -23.93
C LEU A 95 11.97 -18.67 -25.22
N ASN A 96 10.71 -19.06 -25.09
CA ASN A 96 9.79 -19.29 -26.22
C ASN A 96 9.34 -17.95 -26.80
N ALA A 97 10.25 -17.12 -27.33
CA ALA A 97 9.90 -15.81 -27.84
C ALA A 97 8.80 -15.92 -28.92
N SER A 98 7.68 -15.22 -28.71
CA SER A 98 6.56 -15.23 -29.65
C SER A 98 6.60 -14.02 -30.56
N PHE A 99 6.47 -14.28 -31.86
CA PHE A 99 6.35 -13.26 -32.90
C PHE A 99 4.92 -13.18 -33.37
N HIS A 100 4.33 -12.00 -33.28
CA HIS A 100 3.04 -11.68 -33.85
C HIS A 100 3.20 -10.53 -34.84
N VAL A 101 2.57 -10.66 -36.02
CA VAL A 101 2.69 -9.68 -37.10
C VAL A 101 1.30 -9.34 -37.61
N ALA A 102 0.95 -8.06 -37.64
CA ALA A 102 -0.30 -7.56 -38.19
C ALA A 102 0.01 -6.50 -39.25
N ASP A 103 -0.34 -6.81 -40.49
CA ASP A 103 -0.32 -5.88 -41.60
C ASP A 103 -1.75 -5.36 -41.80
N TYR A 104 -1.96 -4.05 -41.75
CA TYR A 104 -3.30 -3.49 -41.87
C TYR A 104 -3.37 -2.22 -42.72
N SER A 105 -4.54 -2.03 -43.31
CA SER A 105 -4.96 -0.84 -44.02
C SER A 105 -6.43 -0.54 -43.66
N PRO A 106 -7.00 0.60 -44.08
CA PRO A 106 -8.40 0.92 -43.80
C PRO A 106 -9.37 -0.17 -44.29
N THR A 107 -9.03 -0.86 -45.40
CA THR A 107 -9.90 -1.83 -46.08
C THR A 107 -9.57 -3.28 -45.78
N SER A 108 -8.30 -3.62 -45.50
CA SER A 108 -7.82 -4.99 -45.38
C SER A 108 -6.94 -5.17 -44.16
N ILE A 109 -6.97 -6.36 -43.57
CA ILE A 109 -6.11 -6.72 -42.45
C ILE A 109 -5.64 -8.17 -42.63
N HIS A 110 -4.36 -8.40 -42.36
CA HIS A 110 -3.76 -9.73 -42.38
C HIS A 110 -2.87 -9.87 -41.15
N SER A 111 -3.16 -10.84 -40.30
CA SER A 111 -2.36 -11.14 -39.12
C SER A 111 -1.80 -12.55 -39.17
N VAL A 112 -0.64 -12.72 -38.54
CA VAL A 112 -0.01 -14.01 -38.31
C VAL A 112 0.33 -14.07 -36.83
N GLU A 113 -0.40 -14.90 -36.11
CA GLU A 113 -0.08 -15.28 -34.74
C GLU A 113 0.96 -16.40 -34.76
N HIS A 114 2.04 -16.23 -33.98
CA HIS A 114 3.17 -17.16 -33.93
C HIS A 114 3.82 -17.44 -35.29
N VAL A 115 4.74 -16.55 -35.69
CA VAL A 115 5.52 -16.74 -36.92
C VAL A 115 6.41 -17.99 -36.82
N LYS A 116 5.96 -19.11 -37.43
CA LYS A 116 6.68 -20.39 -37.46
C LYS A 116 7.99 -20.33 -38.26
N ASN A 117 8.02 -19.55 -39.33
CA ASN A 117 9.19 -19.37 -40.19
C ASN A 117 9.74 -17.95 -40.09
N ILE A 118 10.56 -17.74 -39.06
CA ILE A 118 11.19 -16.44 -38.77
C ILE A 118 12.14 -16.01 -39.90
N GLN A 119 12.81 -16.96 -40.56
CA GLN A 119 13.73 -16.66 -41.65
C GLN A 119 13.00 -15.99 -42.82
N ASN A 120 11.89 -16.57 -43.28
CA ASN A 120 11.08 -15.98 -44.35
C ASN A 120 10.55 -14.60 -43.95
N PHE A 121 10.15 -14.42 -42.69
CA PHE A 121 9.71 -13.12 -42.20
C PHE A 121 10.84 -12.08 -42.18
N MET A 122 12.06 -12.43 -41.75
CA MET A 122 13.16 -11.46 -41.70
C MET A 122 13.56 -10.95 -43.08
N PHE A 123 13.40 -11.77 -44.12
CA PHE A 123 13.66 -11.39 -45.51
C PHE A 123 12.44 -10.82 -46.25
N SER A 124 11.25 -10.79 -45.64
CA SER A 124 10.05 -10.24 -46.27
C SER A 124 9.94 -8.72 -46.08
N SER A 125 9.50 -8.03 -47.14
CA SER A 125 9.11 -6.62 -47.11
C SER A 125 7.66 -6.46 -46.66
N LYS A 126 7.27 -5.22 -46.32
CA LYS A 126 5.87 -4.86 -46.05
C LYS A 126 5.07 -4.96 -47.36
N PRO A 127 3.89 -5.60 -47.38
CA PRO A 127 3.06 -5.66 -48.57
C PRO A 127 2.67 -4.25 -49.01
N SER A 128 2.60 -4.00 -50.32
CA SER A 128 2.28 -2.68 -50.87
C SER A 128 0.88 -2.18 -50.50
N TRP A 129 -0.07 -3.08 -50.22
CA TRP A 129 -1.42 -2.73 -49.79
C TRP A 129 -1.49 -2.31 -48.31
N ALA A 130 -0.50 -2.70 -47.49
CA ALA A 130 -0.51 -2.49 -46.05
C ALA A 130 0.00 -1.08 -45.72
N LYS A 131 -0.88 -0.29 -45.08
CA LYS A 131 -0.52 1.06 -44.62
C LYS A 131 0.48 0.96 -43.48
N VAL A 132 0.16 0.16 -42.46
CA VAL A 132 1.01 -0.06 -41.29
C VAL A 132 1.32 -1.54 -41.12
N ARG A 133 2.56 -1.83 -40.72
CA ARG A 133 2.97 -3.15 -40.25
C ARG A 133 3.31 -3.07 -38.77
N TRP A 134 2.59 -3.81 -37.95
CA TRP A 134 2.88 -3.99 -36.54
C TRP A 134 3.56 -5.33 -36.30
N VAL A 135 4.73 -5.31 -35.68
CA VAL A 135 5.49 -6.49 -35.27
C VAL A 135 5.60 -6.49 -33.75
N HIS A 136 5.01 -7.47 -33.11
CA HIS A 136 5.12 -7.65 -31.66
C HIS A 136 6.04 -8.84 -31.35
N LEU A 137 7.06 -8.58 -30.55
CA LEU A 137 7.98 -9.57 -30.01
C LEU A 137 7.79 -9.63 -28.49
N ALA A 138 7.35 -10.78 -28.00
CA ALA A 138 7.22 -11.07 -26.57
C ALA A 138 8.19 -12.18 -26.15
N GLY A 139 8.60 -12.20 -24.88
CA GLY A 139 9.44 -13.26 -24.30
C GLY A 139 10.93 -13.12 -24.54
N ILE A 140 11.48 -11.92 -24.39
CA ILE A 140 12.90 -11.67 -24.63
C ILE A 140 13.77 -12.08 -23.45
N SER A 141 14.91 -12.70 -23.76
CA SER A 141 15.93 -13.07 -22.78
C SER A 141 17.02 -12.01 -22.58
N ASP A 142 17.76 -12.18 -21.50
CA ASP A 142 18.34 -11.12 -20.69
C ASP A 142 19.57 -10.39 -21.27
N THR A 143 20.36 -11.04 -22.13
CA THR A 143 21.68 -10.50 -22.47
C THR A 143 22.09 -10.72 -23.92
N ASN A 144 21.40 -11.59 -24.66
CA ASN A 144 21.80 -11.94 -26.02
C ASN A 144 20.64 -12.46 -26.88
N ASP A 145 19.49 -11.78 -26.84
CA ASP A 145 18.37 -12.20 -27.65
C ASP A 145 18.67 -12.04 -29.15
N LEU A 146 18.81 -13.18 -29.81
CA LEU A 146 19.12 -13.27 -31.23
C LEU A 146 17.97 -12.73 -32.09
N HIS A 147 16.73 -12.84 -31.64
CA HIS A 147 15.54 -12.36 -32.33
C HIS A 147 15.47 -10.84 -32.33
N LEU A 148 15.76 -10.20 -31.19
CA LEU A 148 15.86 -8.75 -31.09
C LEU A 148 16.99 -8.20 -31.97
N ARG A 149 18.16 -8.85 -31.98
CA ARG A 149 19.27 -8.46 -32.87
C ARG A 149 18.92 -8.59 -34.34
N ARG A 150 18.18 -9.64 -34.73
CA ARG A 150 17.70 -9.80 -36.11
C ARG A 150 16.76 -8.65 -36.50
N LEU A 151 15.83 -8.27 -35.62
CA LEU A 151 14.95 -7.11 -35.84
C LEU A 151 15.75 -5.81 -35.96
N ALA A 152 16.73 -5.61 -35.09
CA ALA A 152 17.59 -4.42 -35.13
C ALA A 152 18.34 -4.26 -36.46
N ILE A 153 18.75 -5.37 -37.09
CA ILE A 153 19.39 -5.31 -38.40
C ILE A 153 18.36 -5.06 -39.51
N LYS A 154 17.20 -5.71 -39.45
CA LYS A 154 16.13 -5.53 -40.44
C LYS A 154 15.63 -4.09 -40.50
N TYR A 155 15.35 -3.50 -39.34
CA TYR A 155 14.76 -2.17 -39.20
C TYR A 155 15.78 -1.07 -38.83
N GLN A 156 17.07 -1.38 -38.85
CA GLN A 156 18.17 -0.42 -38.59
C GLN A 156 18.05 0.32 -37.25
N PHE A 157 17.76 -0.41 -36.17
CA PHE A 157 17.69 0.19 -34.83
C PHE A 157 19.05 0.74 -34.40
N HIS A 158 19.02 1.83 -33.64
CA HIS A 158 20.22 2.46 -33.14
C HIS A 158 20.83 1.59 -32.03
N PRO A 159 22.16 1.38 -31.99
CA PRO A 159 22.79 0.52 -30.99
C PRO A 159 22.46 0.91 -29.54
N LEU A 160 22.33 2.20 -29.24
CA LEU A 160 21.96 2.68 -27.90
C LEU A 160 20.50 2.34 -27.53
N ALA A 161 19.57 2.45 -28.47
CA ALA A 161 18.17 2.08 -28.25
C ALA A 161 18.03 0.57 -28.03
N LEU A 162 18.82 -0.21 -28.78
CA LEU A 162 18.91 -1.66 -28.62
C LEU A 162 19.52 -2.05 -27.26
N GLU A 163 20.56 -1.35 -26.80
CA GLU A 163 21.16 -1.56 -25.48
C GLU A 163 20.18 -1.22 -24.35
N ASP A 164 19.44 -0.12 -24.48
CA ASP A 164 18.42 0.28 -23.51
C ASP A 164 17.26 -0.73 -23.44
N CYS A 165 16.93 -1.41 -24.54
CA CYS A 165 15.92 -2.48 -24.57
C CYS A 165 16.42 -3.79 -23.90
N MET A 166 17.73 -4.07 -23.93
CA MET A 166 18.31 -5.27 -23.32
C MET A 166 18.69 -5.12 -21.85
N LYS A 167 18.78 -3.89 -21.33
CA LYS A 167 19.15 -3.68 -19.91
C LYS A 167 17.98 -4.06 -19.00
N LYS A 168 18.12 -5.19 -18.29
CA LYS A 168 17.17 -5.55 -17.23
C LYS A 168 17.02 -4.42 -16.21
N SER A 169 15.78 -4.10 -15.93
CA SER A 169 15.34 -2.85 -15.32
C SER A 169 15.52 -2.83 -13.80
N ASP A 170 16.73 -2.54 -13.30
CA ASP A 170 16.91 -2.07 -11.92
C ASP A 170 16.30 -0.66 -11.71
N LYS A 171 16.11 0.07 -12.81
CA LYS A 171 15.40 1.36 -12.86
C LYS A 171 14.38 1.32 -13.98
N ILE A 172 13.11 1.48 -13.61
CA ILE A 172 12.02 1.75 -14.55
C ILE A 172 12.25 3.13 -15.15
N ARG A 173 12.30 3.24 -16.48
CA ARG A 173 12.56 4.49 -17.19
C ARG A 173 11.47 4.73 -18.23
N CYS A 174 11.06 5.98 -18.36
CA CYS A 174 10.31 6.47 -19.50
C CYS A 174 11.27 7.27 -20.38
N LYS A 175 11.28 7.00 -21.69
CA LYS A 175 12.20 7.66 -22.61
C LYS A 175 11.55 7.82 -23.97
N TYR A 176 11.71 8.98 -24.57
CA TYR A 176 11.46 9.23 -25.99
C TYR A 176 12.75 9.72 -26.63
N GLU A 177 13.19 9.06 -27.70
CA GLU A 177 14.33 9.46 -28.50
C GLU A 177 14.01 9.40 -29.99
N ARG A 178 14.42 10.45 -30.71
CA ARG A 178 14.32 10.51 -32.15
C ARG A 178 15.70 10.26 -32.75
N TYR A 179 15.83 9.19 -33.53
CA TYR A 179 17.00 8.93 -34.35
C TYR A 179 16.74 9.33 -35.80
N GLU A 180 17.79 9.29 -36.63
CA GLU A 180 17.64 9.59 -38.05
C GLU A 180 16.61 8.66 -38.70
N ASP A 181 16.63 7.36 -38.42
CA ASP A 181 15.88 6.32 -39.16
C ASP A 181 14.67 5.76 -38.41
N HIS A 182 14.56 5.97 -37.10
CA HIS A 182 13.42 5.53 -36.30
C HIS A 182 13.25 6.40 -35.05
N THR A 183 12.08 6.33 -34.45
CA THR A 183 11.78 6.87 -33.12
C THR A 183 11.72 5.73 -32.12
N PHE A 184 12.25 5.94 -30.93
CA PHE A 184 12.33 4.95 -29.86
C PHE A 184 11.61 5.45 -28.61
N ILE A 185 10.71 4.62 -28.08
CA ILE A 185 9.92 4.91 -26.90
C ILE A 185 10.06 3.76 -25.91
N VAL A 186 10.32 4.08 -24.64
CA VAL A 186 10.30 3.12 -23.55
C VAL A 186 9.23 3.55 -22.57
N VAL A 187 8.32 2.63 -22.26
CA VAL A 187 7.27 2.84 -21.26
C VAL A 187 7.17 1.66 -20.31
N PRO A 188 6.88 1.93 -19.02
CA PRO A 188 6.63 0.87 -18.07
C PRO A 188 5.27 0.24 -18.29
N VAL A 189 5.19 -1.06 -17.98
CA VAL A 189 3.94 -1.81 -17.92
C VAL A 189 3.80 -2.36 -16.51
N LEU A 190 2.71 -1.99 -15.86
CA LEU A 190 2.34 -2.47 -14.54
C LEU A 190 1.07 -3.32 -14.67
N LYS A 191 1.06 -4.50 -14.05
CA LYS A 191 0.04 -5.53 -14.25
C LYS A 191 -0.47 -6.07 -12.91
N PRO A 192 -1.74 -6.52 -12.85
CA PRO A 192 -2.21 -7.32 -11.72
C PRO A 192 -1.41 -8.62 -11.60
N MET A 193 -1.40 -9.20 -10.40
CA MET A 193 -0.66 -10.44 -10.12
C MET A 193 -1.11 -11.59 -11.01
N ASP A 194 -2.42 -11.84 -11.11
CA ASP A 194 -3.00 -12.90 -11.95
C ASP A 194 -4.37 -12.47 -12.49
N ASP A 195 -4.94 -13.22 -13.43
CA ASP A 195 -6.26 -12.93 -14.03
C ASP A 195 -7.38 -13.04 -12.99
N GLU A 196 -7.22 -13.95 -12.02
CA GLU A 196 -8.09 -14.06 -10.86
C GLU A 196 -8.05 -12.78 -10.01
N THR A 197 -6.84 -12.25 -9.76
CA THR A 197 -6.64 -10.98 -9.04
C THR A 197 -7.26 -9.82 -9.81
N SER A 198 -7.07 -9.75 -11.12
CA SER A 198 -7.68 -8.74 -11.99
C SER A 198 -9.21 -8.75 -11.90
N THR A 199 -9.81 -9.94 -12.04
CA THR A 199 -11.26 -10.12 -11.95
C THR A 199 -11.79 -9.76 -10.55
N TYR A 200 -11.02 -10.11 -9.52
CA TYR A 200 -11.37 -9.79 -8.14
C TYR A 200 -11.29 -8.29 -7.85
N ILE A 201 -10.28 -7.59 -8.38
CA ILE A 201 -10.16 -6.13 -8.32
C ILE A 201 -11.39 -5.48 -8.94
N ASP A 202 -11.76 -5.87 -10.16
CA ASP A 202 -12.95 -5.35 -10.84
C ASP A 202 -14.23 -5.60 -10.06
N PHE A 203 -14.36 -6.79 -9.45
CA PHE A 203 -15.50 -7.12 -8.59
C PHE A 203 -15.57 -6.21 -7.36
N CYS A 204 -14.45 -6.01 -6.68
CA CYS A 204 -14.34 -5.13 -5.51
C CYS A 204 -14.69 -3.68 -5.85
N ILE A 205 -14.16 -3.16 -6.95
CA ILE A 205 -14.43 -1.80 -7.42
C ILE A 205 -15.92 -1.64 -7.75
N LYS A 206 -16.50 -2.54 -8.54
CA LYS A 206 -17.93 -2.49 -8.90
C LYS A 206 -18.82 -2.55 -7.67
N ARG A 207 -18.55 -3.47 -6.75
CA ARG A 207 -19.29 -3.59 -5.48
C ARG A 207 -19.22 -2.30 -4.67
N HIS A 208 -18.03 -1.69 -4.59
CA HIS A 208 -17.84 -0.44 -3.87
C HIS A 208 -18.66 0.70 -4.49
N GLN A 209 -18.60 0.86 -5.81
CA GLN A 209 -19.37 1.88 -6.54
C GLN A 209 -20.88 1.71 -6.34
N THR A 210 -21.39 0.48 -6.41
CA THR A 210 -22.82 0.20 -6.12
C THR A 210 -23.19 0.59 -4.69
N THR A 211 -22.32 0.27 -3.72
CA THR A 211 -22.54 0.61 -2.30
C THR A 211 -22.58 2.12 -2.07
N LEU A 212 -21.71 2.88 -2.73
CA LEU A 212 -21.72 4.35 -2.65
C LEU A 212 -23.01 4.93 -3.21
N PHE A 213 -23.43 4.47 -4.40
CA PHE A 213 -24.66 4.92 -5.03
C PHE A 213 -25.91 4.62 -4.19
N GLU A 214 -25.99 3.42 -3.60
CA GLU A 214 -27.08 3.04 -2.69
C GLU A 214 -27.10 3.90 -1.42
N LYS A 215 -25.92 4.22 -0.86
CA LYS A 215 -25.81 5.11 0.30
C LYS A 215 -26.26 6.54 -0.02
N ASP A 216 -25.91 7.05 -1.20
CA ASP A 216 -26.34 8.38 -1.66
C ASP A 216 -27.86 8.45 -1.81
N LEU A 217 -28.48 7.40 -2.37
CA LEU A 217 -29.94 7.29 -2.45
C LEU A 217 -30.60 7.21 -1.06
N ALA A 218 -30.05 6.38 -0.17
CA ALA A 218 -30.57 6.25 1.20
C ALA A 218 -30.40 7.53 2.04
N PHE A 219 -29.41 8.36 1.73
CA PHE A 219 -29.23 9.67 2.35
C PHE A 219 -30.38 10.62 1.99
N VAL A 220 -30.88 10.54 0.75
CA VAL A 220 -32.02 11.34 0.25
C VAL A 220 -33.34 10.89 0.88
N ASP A 221 -33.55 9.59 1.08
CA ASP A 221 -34.81 9.01 1.60
C ASP A 221 -34.96 9.05 3.14
N GLY A 222 -34.05 9.71 3.86
CA GLY A 222 -34.08 9.83 5.31
C GLY A 222 -33.39 8.66 6.00
N TRP A 223 -32.31 8.99 6.72
CA TRP A 223 -31.37 8.06 7.35
C TRP A 223 -32.03 6.88 8.10
N LYS A 224 -31.86 5.68 7.55
CA LYS A 224 -31.82 4.44 8.36
C LYS A 224 -30.35 4.07 8.54
N LYS A 225 -29.84 4.16 9.77
CA LYS A 225 -28.54 3.55 10.12
C LYS A 225 -28.65 2.05 9.82
N SER A 226 -28.01 1.60 8.74
CA SER A 226 -27.64 0.21 8.58
C SER A 226 -26.72 -0.12 9.76
N GLY A 227 -27.27 -0.80 10.76
CA GLY A 227 -26.59 -1.19 11.99
C GLY A 227 -25.85 -2.51 11.85
N GLU A 228 -25.51 -2.94 10.62
CA GLU A 228 -24.67 -4.11 10.44
C GLU A 228 -23.25 -3.76 10.85
N LYS A 229 -22.79 -4.41 11.93
CA LYS A 229 -21.39 -4.36 12.31
C LYS A 229 -20.57 -4.93 11.14
N PRO A 230 -19.45 -4.29 10.79
CA PRO A 230 -18.58 -4.80 9.74
C PRO A 230 -18.12 -6.21 10.10
N ASP A 231 -18.31 -7.15 9.17
CA ASP A 231 -17.81 -8.50 9.29
C ASP A 231 -16.28 -8.50 9.17
N ILE A 232 -15.61 -8.53 10.32
CA ILE A 232 -14.16 -8.39 10.46
C ILE A 232 -13.42 -9.48 9.67
N ASP A 233 -13.95 -10.71 9.65
CA ASP A 233 -13.27 -11.83 9.01
C ASP A 233 -13.34 -11.70 7.48
N ASN A 234 -14.48 -11.25 6.95
CA ASN A 234 -14.62 -10.96 5.52
C ASN A 234 -13.71 -9.79 5.08
N LEU A 235 -13.60 -8.74 5.89
CA LEU A 235 -12.69 -7.62 5.58
C LEU A 235 -11.21 -8.04 5.64
N ARG A 236 -10.83 -8.92 6.58
CA ARG A 236 -9.49 -9.49 6.65
C ARG A 236 -9.17 -10.36 5.43
N ALA A 237 -10.07 -11.27 5.08
CA ALA A 237 -9.91 -12.15 3.93
C ALA A 237 -9.80 -11.36 2.62
N MET A 238 -10.54 -10.26 2.49
CA MET A 238 -10.43 -9.37 1.33
C MET A 238 -9.04 -8.72 1.26
N LEU A 239 -8.53 -8.17 2.36
CA LEU A 239 -7.20 -7.54 2.37
C LEU A 239 -6.07 -8.56 2.14
N GLU A 240 -6.20 -9.78 2.65
CA GLU A 240 -5.21 -10.85 2.42
C GLU A 240 -5.14 -11.24 0.94
N LYS A 241 -6.30 -11.34 0.26
CA LYS A 241 -6.34 -11.54 -1.20
C LYS A 241 -5.72 -10.38 -1.98
N LEU A 242 -5.75 -9.17 -1.41
CA LEU A 242 -5.22 -7.95 -2.02
C LEU A 242 -3.82 -7.58 -1.50
N GLU A 243 -3.12 -8.46 -0.78
CA GLU A 243 -1.79 -8.14 -0.25
C GLU A 243 -0.72 -8.10 -1.37
N GLN A 244 -0.86 -8.97 -2.37
CA GLN A 244 0.00 -9.00 -3.57
C GLN A 244 -0.79 -8.61 -4.82
N LEU A 245 -1.01 -7.31 -5.00
CA LEU A 245 -1.80 -6.78 -6.11
C LEU A 245 -1.10 -6.87 -7.47
N MET A 246 0.21 -6.64 -7.49
CA MET A 246 0.93 -6.28 -8.72
C MET A 246 2.15 -7.16 -8.95
N ARG A 247 2.41 -7.49 -10.23
CA ARG A 247 3.66 -8.12 -10.66
C ARG A 247 4.82 -7.13 -10.60
N LYS A 248 6.05 -7.66 -10.74
CA LYS A 248 7.22 -6.81 -10.98
C LYS A 248 6.97 -5.98 -12.25
N PRO A 249 7.14 -4.66 -12.20
CA PRO A 249 6.94 -3.80 -13.36
C PRO A 249 7.94 -4.16 -14.47
N GLN A 250 7.46 -4.11 -15.70
CA GLN A 250 8.19 -4.46 -16.91
C GLN A 250 8.35 -3.24 -17.81
N GLN A 251 9.18 -3.37 -18.84
CA GLN A 251 9.30 -2.36 -19.87
C GLN A 251 8.73 -2.88 -21.19
N LEU A 252 8.00 -1.99 -21.87
CA LEU A 252 7.63 -2.15 -23.26
C LEU A 252 8.45 -1.14 -24.07
N CYS A 253 9.24 -1.65 -25.00
CA CYS A 253 9.98 -0.84 -25.95
C CYS A 253 9.22 -0.77 -27.26
N ILE A 254 9.04 0.43 -27.80
CA ILE A 254 8.33 0.68 -29.05
C ILE A 254 9.28 1.40 -30.00
N PHE A 255 9.45 0.83 -31.19
CA PHE A 255 10.20 1.43 -32.29
C PHE A 255 9.23 1.80 -33.40
N MET A 256 9.33 3.04 -33.88
CA MET A 256 8.59 3.52 -35.05
C MET A 256 9.60 3.80 -36.15
N ASP A 257 9.50 3.05 -37.24
CA ASP A 257 10.33 3.22 -38.43
C ASP A 257 9.69 4.23 -39.39
N LYS A 258 10.50 4.86 -40.24
CA LYS A 258 10.06 5.77 -41.31
C LYS A 258 9.11 5.13 -42.32
N HIS A 259 9.18 3.80 -42.48
CA HIS A 259 8.39 3.07 -43.48
C HIS A 259 7.05 2.56 -42.95
N ASP A 260 6.47 3.26 -41.96
CA ASP A 260 5.22 2.90 -41.29
C ASP A 260 5.24 1.50 -40.64
N ASN A 261 6.39 1.11 -40.09
CA ASN A 261 6.51 -0.10 -39.28
C ASN A 261 6.54 0.28 -37.79
N VAL A 262 5.78 -0.43 -36.97
CA VAL A 262 5.81 -0.32 -35.52
C VAL A 262 6.29 -1.64 -34.95
N ILE A 263 7.33 -1.62 -34.13
CA ILE A 263 7.88 -2.81 -33.47
C ILE A 263 7.69 -2.63 -31.98
N SER A 264 6.89 -3.48 -31.35
CA SER A 264 6.71 -3.51 -29.89
C SER A 264 7.42 -4.72 -29.31
N VAL A 265 8.15 -4.49 -28.23
CA VAL A 265 9.10 -5.44 -27.66
C VAL A 265 8.86 -5.55 -26.15
N GLN A 266 8.58 -6.76 -25.68
CA GLN A 266 8.20 -7.05 -24.29
C GLN A 266 9.04 -8.18 -23.68
N GLU A 267 9.36 -8.05 -22.39
CA GLU A 267 10.17 -9.02 -21.64
C GLU A 267 9.44 -10.36 -21.43
N GLU A 268 8.19 -10.34 -20.95
CA GLU A 268 7.40 -11.56 -20.73
C GLU A 268 6.73 -12.07 -22.01
N ASN A 269 6.45 -13.37 -22.03
CA ASN A 269 5.70 -14.03 -23.09
C ASN A 269 4.19 -13.82 -22.95
N ASP A 270 3.51 -13.69 -24.09
CA ASP A 270 2.05 -13.61 -24.16
C ASP A 270 1.36 -15.00 -24.05
N THR A 271 2.13 -16.09 -24.17
CA THR A 271 1.62 -17.49 -24.24
C THR A 271 1.47 -18.19 -22.91
N ASP A 272 2.09 -17.69 -21.84
CA ASP A 272 1.97 -18.34 -20.54
C ASP A 272 0.56 -18.07 -20.02
N GLY A 273 -0.23 -19.14 -19.88
CA GLY A 273 -1.65 -19.12 -19.50
C GLY A 273 -1.97 -18.49 -18.14
N ASN A 274 -0.98 -17.92 -17.45
CA ASN A 274 -1.12 -17.15 -16.23
C ASN A 274 -0.90 -15.65 -16.54
N ALA A 275 -1.98 -14.96 -16.93
CA ALA A 275 -2.11 -13.51 -16.83
C ALA A 275 -0.97 -12.66 -17.40
N GLY A 276 -0.48 -13.00 -18.60
CA GLY A 276 0.33 -12.08 -19.39
C GLY A 276 -0.54 -10.91 -19.88
N PHE A 277 -0.01 -9.68 -19.82
CA PHE A 277 -0.56 -8.55 -20.58
C PHE A 277 -0.53 -8.89 -22.06
N ARG A 278 -1.66 -9.40 -22.57
CA ARG A 278 -1.84 -9.71 -23.99
C ARG A 278 -2.13 -8.42 -24.73
N ILE A 279 -1.09 -7.60 -24.91
CA ILE A 279 -1.16 -6.38 -25.70
C ILE A 279 -1.73 -6.68 -27.09
N TRP A 280 -1.37 -7.85 -27.63
CA TRP A 280 -1.93 -8.38 -28.85
C TRP A 280 -3.45 -8.47 -28.80
N ASN A 281 -4.02 -9.19 -27.84
CA ASN A 281 -5.48 -9.36 -27.75
C ASN A 281 -6.22 -8.03 -27.53
N LYS A 282 -5.65 -7.14 -26.70
CA LYS A 282 -6.28 -5.83 -26.44
C LYS A 282 -6.31 -4.93 -27.67
N ILE A 283 -5.26 -4.94 -28.48
CA ILE A 283 -5.18 -4.06 -29.66
C ILE A 283 -5.76 -4.75 -30.89
N TYR A 284 -5.38 -5.99 -31.14
CA TYR A 284 -5.82 -6.75 -32.30
C TYR A 284 -7.26 -7.26 -32.15
N ASP A 285 -7.53 -8.14 -31.18
CA ASP A 285 -8.84 -8.81 -31.05
C ASP A 285 -9.95 -7.83 -30.66
N ASN A 286 -9.69 -6.96 -29.68
CA ASN A 286 -10.73 -6.06 -29.18
C ASN A 286 -10.93 -4.82 -30.05
N ASN A 287 -9.94 -4.42 -30.86
CA ASN A 287 -10.01 -3.17 -31.62
C ASN A 287 -9.81 -3.34 -33.13
N MET A 288 -8.71 -3.94 -33.61
CA MET A 288 -8.42 -4.02 -35.06
C MET A 288 -9.29 -5.03 -35.82
N SER A 289 -9.73 -6.11 -35.17
CA SER A 289 -10.56 -7.16 -35.78
C SER A 289 -11.97 -6.66 -36.15
N LYS A 290 -12.44 -5.59 -35.51
CA LYS A 290 -13.78 -5.02 -35.72
C LYS A 290 -13.89 -4.36 -37.09
N SER A 291 -15.05 -4.54 -37.74
CA SER A 291 -15.34 -4.08 -39.12
C SER A 291 -15.19 -2.57 -39.34
N TYR A 292 -15.22 -1.76 -38.27
CA TYR A 292 -15.01 -0.30 -38.31
C TYR A 292 -14.04 0.16 -37.22
N SER A 293 -12.82 -0.37 -37.26
CA SER A 293 -11.78 0.00 -36.31
C SER A 293 -11.18 1.36 -36.63
N LYS A 294 -11.20 2.28 -35.65
CA LYS A 294 -10.51 3.58 -35.77
C LYS A 294 -9.00 3.41 -35.99
N ILE A 295 -8.39 2.37 -35.39
CA ILE A 295 -6.95 2.08 -35.53
C ILE A 295 -6.58 1.81 -36.99
N ARG A 296 -7.41 1.08 -37.73
CA ARG A 296 -7.14 0.74 -39.14
C ARG A 296 -7.17 1.94 -40.09
N ASN A 297 -7.94 2.96 -39.76
CA ASN A 297 -8.06 4.16 -40.58
C ASN A 297 -6.84 5.09 -40.42
N HIS A 298 -6.16 5.01 -39.27
CA HIS A 298 -5.04 5.88 -38.93
C HIS A 298 -3.67 5.28 -39.28
N GLY A 299 -2.60 6.04 -39.04
CA GLY A 299 -1.22 5.66 -39.30
C GLY A 299 -0.53 5.02 -38.09
N THR A 300 0.81 5.02 -38.10
CA THR A 300 1.66 4.48 -37.03
C THR A 300 1.54 5.24 -35.72
N ASN A 301 1.46 6.56 -35.76
CA ASN A 301 1.36 7.41 -34.56
C ASN A 301 0.13 7.04 -33.73
N PHE A 302 -1.02 6.85 -34.37
CA PHE A 302 -2.25 6.42 -33.72
C PHE A 302 -2.14 5.02 -33.08
N LEU A 303 -1.41 4.10 -33.72
CA LEU A 303 -1.14 2.78 -33.14
C LEU A 303 -0.33 2.91 -31.85
N VAL A 304 0.70 3.76 -31.84
CA VAL A 304 1.49 4.02 -30.63
C VAL A 304 0.64 4.65 -29.53
N VAL A 305 -0.19 5.65 -29.86
CA VAL A 305 -1.12 6.24 -28.88
C VAL A 305 -2.11 5.18 -28.35
N SER A 306 -2.59 4.27 -29.21
CA SER A 306 -3.46 3.17 -28.81
C SER A 306 -2.75 2.15 -27.91
N LEU A 307 -1.47 1.86 -28.15
CA LEU A 307 -0.64 1.02 -27.29
C LEU A 307 -0.46 1.67 -25.92
N LEU A 308 -0.16 2.98 -25.88
CA LEU A 308 -0.07 3.73 -24.63
C LEU A 308 -1.40 3.72 -23.86
N ASN A 309 -2.52 3.92 -24.55
CA ASN A 309 -3.85 3.85 -23.92
C ASN A 309 -4.11 2.48 -23.30
N ALA A 310 -3.83 1.40 -24.02
CA ALA A 310 -4.05 0.05 -23.51
C ALA A 310 -3.22 -0.26 -22.25
N ILE A 311 -2.02 0.32 -22.12
CA ILE A 311 -1.19 0.22 -20.92
C ILE A 311 -1.82 1.02 -19.77
N VAL A 312 -2.28 2.25 -20.04
CA VAL A 312 -2.94 3.09 -19.03
C VAL A 312 -4.24 2.46 -18.55
N ASP A 313 -5.04 1.90 -19.45
CA ASP A 313 -6.29 1.19 -19.15
C ASP A 313 -6.07 0.03 -18.15
N ASP A 314 -4.93 -0.68 -18.21
CA ASP A 314 -4.59 -1.73 -17.23
C ASP A 314 -4.13 -1.19 -15.88
N MET A 315 -3.58 0.01 -15.85
CA MET A 315 -3.11 0.61 -14.61
C MET A 315 -4.24 1.29 -13.82
N ILE A 316 -5.31 1.75 -14.48
CA ILE A 316 -6.43 2.45 -13.82
C ILE A 316 -7.05 1.61 -12.69
N PRO A 317 -7.44 0.33 -12.88
CA PRO A 317 -8.00 -0.49 -11.80
C PRO A 317 -7.05 -0.69 -10.62
N LEU A 318 -5.73 -0.70 -10.87
CA LEU A 318 -4.70 -0.85 -9.83
C LEU A 318 -4.61 0.39 -8.93
N VAL A 319 -5.02 1.55 -9.39
CA VAL A 319 -5.15 2.76 -8.56
C VAL A 319 -6.49 2.76 -7.85
N GLN A 320 -7.58 2.51 -8.58
CA GLN A 320 -8.95 2.57 -8.04
C GLN A 320 -9.20 1.57 -6.89
N ILE A 321 -8.56 0.40 -6.90
CA ILE A 321 -8.70 -0.55 -5.80
C ILE A 321 -8.26 0.01 -4.44
N PHE A 322 -7.36 1.00 -4.41
CA PHE A 322 -6.91 1.60 -3.16
C PHE A 322 -8.00 2.37 -2.45
N GLU A 323 -8.99 2.91 -3.16
CA GLU A 323 -10.19 3.48 -2.53
C GLU A 323 -10.92 2.42 -1.70
N VAL A 324 -11.09 1.22 -2.24
CA VAL A 324 -11.72 0.08 -1.54
C VAL A 324 -10.88 -0.38 -0.35
N ILE A 325 -9.56 -0.48 -0.54
CA ILE A 325 -8.61 -0.87 0.51
C ILE A 325 -8.65 0.14 1.66
N ILE A 326 -8.64 1.45 1.37
CA ILE A 326 -8.71 2.52 2.37
C ILE A 326 -10.00 2.41 3.18
N ASN A 327 -11.16 2.35 2.53
CA ASN A 327 -12.46 2.18 3.21
C ASN A 327 -12.52 0.91 4.09
N THR A 328 -11.84 -0.14 3.65
CA THR A 328 -11.75 -1.41 4.40
C THR A 328 -10.85 -1.28 5.62
N LEU A 329 -9.71 -0.60 5.49
CA LEU A 329 -8.81 -0.32 6.59
C LEU A 329 -9.49 0.57 7.64
N GLU A 330 -10.24 1.59 7.23
CA GLU A 330 -11.05 2.43 8.12
C GLU A 330 -12.08 1.60 8.89
N SER A 331 -12.86 0.77 8.18
CA SER A 331 -13.86 -0.09 8.79
C SER A 331 -13.24 -1.09 9.80
N LEU A 332 -12.07 -1.64 9.47
CA LEU A 332 -11.32 -2.53 10.35
C LEU A 332 -10.75 -1.80 11.58
N GLN A 333 -10.24 -0.58 11.42
CA GLN A 333 -9.73 0.23 12.52
C GLN A 333 -10.84 0.52 13.53
N VAL A 334 -12.03 0.92 13.06
CA VAL A 334 -13.20 1.16 13.90
C VAL A 334 -13.63 -0.12 14.63
N ALA A 335 -13.58 -1.27 13.96
CA ALA A 335 -14.01 -2.54 14.53
C ALA A 335 -13.03 -3.16 15.54
N GLN A 336 -11.72 -3.06 15.29
CA GLN A 336 -10.67 -3.69 16.10
C GLN A 336 -10.09 -2.78 17.18
N GLY A 337 -10.15 -1.45 17.00
CA GLY A 337 -9.58 -0.49 17.94
C GLY A 337 -8.10 -0.75 18.21
N ARG A 338 -7.75 -1.18 19.43
CA ARG A 338 -6.35 -1.36 19.87
C ARG A 338 -5.61 -2.50 19.15
N ASP A 339 -6.33 -3.52 18.71
CA ASP A 339 -5.75 -4.72 18.07
C ASP A 339 -5.53 -4.53 16.56
N PHE A 340 -5.80 -3.33 16.03
CA PHE A 340 -5.60 -3.01 14.63
C PHE A 340 -4.11 -3.07 14.22
N ASP A 341 -3.82 -3.75 13.11
CA ASP A 341 -2.46 -3.90 12.58
C ASP A 341 -2.09 -2.75 11.63
N THR A 342 -1.30 -1.82 12.16
CA THR A 342 -0.80 -0.64 11.41
C THR A 342 0.15 -1.00 10.27
N LYS A 343 0.71 -2.22 10.22
CA LYS A 343 1.56 -2.65 9.11
C LYS A 343 0.81 -2.67 7.79
N ARG A 344 -0.50 -2.95 7.80
CA ARG A 344 -1.36 -2.97 6.61
C ARG A 344 -1.43 -1.61 5.92
N ILE A 345 -1.51 -0.53 6.71
CA ILE A 345 -1.47 0.85 6.20
C ILE A 345 -0.12 1.12 5.52
N PHE A 346 0.99 0.70 6.15
CA PHE A 346 2.33 0.89 5.60
C PHE A 346 2.53 0.11 4.29
N LEU A 347 2.04 -1.12 4.20
CA LEU A 347 2.07 -1.93 2.98
C LEU A 347 1.30 -1.25 1.84
N ALA A 348 0.07 -0.80 2.10
CA ALA A 348 -0.73 -0.06 1.12
C ALA A 348 -0.03 1.23 0.66
N LYS A 349 0.54 2.00 1.60
CA LYS A 349 1.30 3.21 1.29
C LYS A 349 2.53 2.91 0.43
N LYS A 350 3.26 1.83 0.73
CA LYS A 350 4.43 1.40 -0.05
C LYS A 350 4.03 1.02 -1.49
N GLN A 351 2.92 0.32 -1.68
CA GLN A 351 2.41 -0.04 -3.00
C GLN A 351 2.02 1.20 -3.81
N LEU A 352 1.30 2.16 -3.21
CA LEU A 352 0.97 3.44 -3.87
C LEU A 352 2.21 4.22 -4.31
N VAL A 353 3.27 4.25 -3.50
CA VAL A 353 4.55 4.89 -3.86
C VAL A 353 5.21 4.19 -5.05
N VAL A 354 5.09 2.86 -5.16
CA VAL A 354 5.59 2.11 -6.33
C VAL A 354 4.80 2.51 -7.59
N ILE A 355 3.48 2.61 -7.50
CA ILE A 355 2.63 3.08 -8.60
C ILE A 355 3.00 4.52 -9.01
N GLU A 356 3.15 5.42 -8.05
CA GLU A 356 3.53 6.82 -8.32
C GLU A 356 4.85 6.92 -9.08
N LYS A 357 5.86 6.12 -8.70
CA LYS A 357 7.17 6.05 -9.36
C LYS A 357 7.10 5.54 -10.80
N ILE A 358 5.99 4.93 -11.22
CA ILE A 358 5.75 4.41 -12.57
C ILE A 358 4.91 5.40 -13.38
N VAL A 359 3.79 5.84 -12.81
CA VAL A 359 2.81 6.70 -13.48
C VAL A 359 3.37 8.11 -13.72
N ARG A 360 4.10 8.69 -12.75
CA ARG A 360 4.60 10.06 -12.87
C ARG A 360 5.61 10.25 -14.02
N PRO A 361 6.65 9.40 -14.20
CA PRO A 361 7.51 9.48 -15.38
C PRO A 361 6.77 9.26 -16.71
N MET A 362 5.71 8.45 -16.73
CA MET A 362 4.88 8.24 -17.93
C MET A 362 4.05 9.47 -18.26
N LEU A 363 3.51 10.17 -17.25
CA LEU A 363 2.87 11.47 -17.43
C LEU A 363 3.85 12.50 -17.99
N ASP A 364 5.05 12.60 -17.40
CA ASP A 364 6.09 13.54 -17.84
C ASP A 364 6.51 13.26 -19.31
N LEU A 365 6.60 11.99 -19.71
CA LEU A 365 6.87 11.56 -21.09
C LEU A 365 5.76 12.03 -22.04
N VAL A 366 4.50 11.82 -21.69
CA VAL A 366 3.36 12.19 -22.54
C VAL A 366 3.18 13.70 -22.63
N GLU A 367 3.23 14.39 -21.48
CA GLU A 367 3.00 15.84 -21.38
C GLU A 367 4.16 16.65 -21.97
N GLY A 368 5.41 16.28 -21.67
CA GLY A 368 6.59 16.99 -22.13
C GLY A 368 7.10 16.50 -23.48
N GLN A 369 7.43 15.22 -23.59
CA GLN A 369 8.20 14.75 -24.75
C GLN A 369 7.32 14.46 -25.97
N LEU A 370 6.17 13.81 -25.80
CA LEU A 370 5.35 13.38 -26.94
C LEU A 370 4.47 14.51 -27.51
N LEU A 371 3.74 15.25 -26.67
CA LEU A 371 2.83 16.30 -27.13
C LEU A 371 3.54 17.51 -27.79
N GLU A 372 4.80 17.74 -27.47
CA GLU A 372 5.63 18.78 -28.10
C GLU A 372 6.05 18.42 -29.54
N GLN A 373 6.02 17.14 -29.92
CA GLN A 373 6.45 16.71 -31.25
C GLN A 373 5.36 16.96 -32.29
N GLU A 374 5.73 17.50 -33.45
CA GLU A 374 4.79 17.76 -34.54
C GLU A 374 4.05 16.51 -35.03
N GLU A 375 4.66 15.34 -34.91
CA GLU A 375 4.12 14.05 -35.34
C GLU A 375 2.89 13.63 -34.51
N PHE A 376 2.87 13.98 -33.23
CA PHE A 376 1.77 13.67 -32.31
C PHE A 376 0.87 14.89 -32.03
N SER A 377 1.27 16.10 -32.46
CA SER A 377 0.54 17.35 -32.17
C SER A 377 -0.48 17.75 -33.27
N LYS A 378 -0.67 16.94 -34.30
CA LYS A 378 -1.57 17.22 -35.43
C LYS A 378 -2.80 16.29 -35.45
N GLY A 379 -3.95 16.82 -35.83
CA GLY A 379 -5.15 16.04 -36.14
C GLY A 379 -5.79 15.31 -34.95
N GLU A 380 -6.34 14.12 -35.21
CA GLU A 380 -7.02 13.28 -34.22
C GLU A 380 -6.02 12.67 -33.21
N ASP A 381 -4.79 12.35 -33.62
CA ASP A 381 -3.76 11.72 -32.79
C ASP A 381 -3.51 12.51 -31.48
N LYS A 382 -3.53 13.85 -31.57
CA LYS A 382 -3.39 14.75 -30.42
C LYS A 382 -4.53 14.60 -29.40
N ASN A 383 -5.76 14.40 -29.87
CA ASN A 383 -6.91 14.28 -28.98
C ASN A 383 -6.84 12.97 -28.19
N TYR A 384 -6.44 11.87 -28.83
CA TYR A 384 -6.23 10.60 -28.13
C TYR A 384 -5.04 10.66 -27.17
N LEU A 385 -3.94 11.30 -27.57
CA LEU A 385 -2.79 11.46 -26.66
C LEU A 385 -3.14 12.36 -25.46
N ARG A 386 -4.02 13.35 -25.65
CA ARG A 386 -4.55 14.17 -24.56
C ARG A 386 -5.42 13.36 -23.60
N ASP A 387 -6.23 12.43 -24.11
CA ASP A 387 -7.04 11.52 -23.30
C ASP A 387 -6.14 10.65 -22.40
N VAL A 388 -5.10 10.03 -22.99
CA VAL A 388 -4.07 9.27 -22.26
C VAL A 388 -3.40 10.14 -21.18
N LYS A 389 -3.06 11.39 -21.52
CA LYS A 389 -2.49 12.35 -20.55
C LYS A 389 -3.46 12.65 -19.41
N ASP A 390 -4.73 12.91 -19.73
CA ASP A 390 -5.73 13.30 -18.74
C ASP A 390 -6.01 12.11 -17.78
N HIS A 391 -6.03 10.87 -18.28
CA HIS A 391 -6.08 9.65 -17.46
C HIS A 391 -4.84 9.50 -16.56
N LEU A 392 -3.63 9.66 -17.09
CA LEU A 392 -2.40 9.62 -16.28
C LEU A 392 -2.37 10.70 -15.20
N LYS A 393 -2.82 11.92 -15.54
CA LYS A 393 -2.91 13.04 -14.60
C LYS A 393 -3.91 12.77 -13.49
N GLN A 394 -5.07 12.20 -13.83
CA GLN A 394 -6.05 11.76 -12.85
C GLN A 394 -5.45 10.73 -11.90
N MET A 395 -4.82 9.68 -12.42
CA MET A 395 -4.17 8.65 -11.60
C MET A 395 -3.10 9.21 -10.65
N VAL A 396 -2.28 10.17 -11.10
CA VAL A 396 -1.29 10.82 -10.21
C VAL A 396 -1.97 11.58 -9.06
N ASN A 397 -3.11 12.22 -9.33
CA ASN A 397 -3.86 12.91 -8.29
C ASN A 397 -4.51 11.92 -7.32
N ASP A 398 -5.16 10.87 -7.84
CA ASP A 398 -5.80 9.82 -7.05
C ASP A 398 -4.78 9.12 -6.13
N VAL A 399 -3.58 8.80 -6.64
CA VAL A 399 -2.51 8.23 -5.83
C VAL A 399 -2.09 9.15 -4.69
N LYS A 400 -1.97 10.47 -4.93
CA LYS A 400 -1.65 11.44 -3.88
C LYS A 400 -2.75 11.56 -2.85
N GLU A 401 -4.01 11.57 -3.29
CA GLU A 401 -5.17 11.61 -2.41
C GLU A 401 -5.23 10.36 -1.52
N HIS A 402 -5.09 9.17 -2.10
CA HIS A 402 -5.02 7.91 -1.37
C HIS A 402 -3.86 7.86 -0.36
N GLN A 403 -2.67 8.36 -0.73
CA GLN A 403 -1.55 8.48 0.22
C GLN A 403 -1.84 9.44 1.38
N ALA A 404 -2.57 10.53 1.12
CA ALA A 404 -3.00 11.48 2.15
C ALA A 404 -4.02 10.83 3.09
N SER A 405 -5.04 10.15 2.57
CA SER A 405 -6.05 9.43 3.36
C SER A 405 -5.42 8.36 4.27
N LEU A 406 -4.49 7.55 3.75
CA LEU A 406 -3.75 6.59 4.58
C LEU A 406 -2.95 7.26 5.71
N THR A 407 -2.44 8.47 5.47
CA THR A 407 -1.72 9.23 6.50
C THR A 407 -2.69 9.78 7.56
N VAL A 408 -3.90 10.16 7.18
CA VAL A 408 -4.97 10.58 8.11
C VAL A 408 -5.36 9.40 9.01
N ILE A 409 -5.70 8.25 8.43
CA ILE A 409 -6.06 7.01 9.16
C ILE A 409 -4.97 6.64 10.19
N PHE A 410 -3.70 6.69 9.78
CA PHE A 410 -2.58 6.41 10.67
C PHE A 410 -2.49 7.40 11.84
N ASN A 411 -2.68 8.70 11.58
CA ASN A 411 -2.66 9.73 12.62
C ASN A 411 -3.83 9.58 13.58
N GLU A 412 -5.02 9.21 13.08
CA GLU A 412 -6.20 8.95 13.90
C GLU A 412 -6.00 7.73 14.82
N ASP A 413 -5.41 6.64 14.33
CA ASP A 413 -5.04 5.47 15.16
C ASP A 413 -4.06 5.88 16.27
N GLN A 414 -3.02 6.63 15.91
CA GLN A 414 -2.04 7.13 16.88
C GLN A 414 -2.68 8.04 17.93
N GLN A 415 -3.59 8.93 17.53
CA GLN A 415 -4.32 9.80 18.43
C GLN A 415 -5.27 9.02 19.35
N ALA A 416 -5.96 8.00 18.83
CA ALA A 416 -6.83 7.12 19.61
C ALA A 416 -6.03 6.34 20.67
N ARG A 417 -4.84 5.83 20.31
CA ARG A 417 -3.93 5.17 21.25
C ARG A 417 -3.39 6.13 22.30
N ALA A 418 -2.97 7.33 21.91
CA ALA A 418 -2.49 8.35 22.85
C ALA A 418 -3.57 8.76 23.86
N LYS A 419 -4.82 8.93 23.40
CA LYS A 419 -5.96 9.19 24.28
C LYS A 419 -6.20 8.04 25.26
N ALA A 420 -6.23 6.81 24.76
CA ALA A 420 -6.39 5.63 25.60
C ALA A 420 -5.28 5.50 26.67
N GLN A 421 -4.05 5.84 26.32
CA GLN A 421 -2.93 5.88 27.27
C GLN A 421 -3.10 6.99 28.32
N ALA A 422 -3.54 8.18 27.92
CA ALA A 422 -3.84 9.27 28.83
C ALA A 422 -4.96 8.89 29.83
N ASP A 423 -6.00 8.22 29.37
CA ASP A 423 -7.10 7.74 30.23
C ASP A 423 -6.62 6.70 31.26
N VAL A 424 -5.75 5.76 30.84
CA VAL A 424 -5.13 4.77 31.74
C VAL A 424 -4.21 5.46 32.75
N GLN A 425 -3.40 6.42 32.30
CA GLN A 425 -2.51 7.19 33.18
C GLN A 425 -3.32 8.01 34.20
N PHE A 426 -4.41 8.63 33.79
CA PHE A 426 -5.32 9.34 34.69
C PHE A 426 -5.88 8.40 35.76
N THR A 427 -6.33 7.21 35.37
CA THR A 427 -6.85 6.20 36.29
C THR A 427 -5.80 5.77 37.33
N ILE A 428 -4.56 5.49 36.89
CA ILE A 428 -3.44 5.18 37.79
C ILE A 428 -3.16 6.35 38.74
N SER A 429 -3.24 7.59 38.25
CA SER A 429 -2.96 8.80 39.04
C SER A 429 -4.04 9.05 40.09
N VAL A 430 -5.32 8.80 39.78
CA VAL A 430 -6.43 8.88 40.74
C VAL A 430 -6.25 7.85 41.87
N VAL A 431 -5.93 6.60 41.52
CA VAL A 431 -5.66 5.55 42.52
C VAL A 431 -4.44 5.93 43.37
N ALA A 432 -3.35 6.38 42.75
CA ALA A 432 -2.16 6.82 43.47
C ALA A 432 -2.42 8.02 44.38
N ALA A 433 -3.24 9.00 43.96
CA ALA A 433 -3.58 10.16 44.78
C ALA A 433 -4.35 9.79 46.06
N ILE A 434 -5.13 8.71 46.03
CA ILE A 434 -5.84 8.18 47.20
C ILE A 434 -4.88 7.39 48.11
N PHE A 435 -4.06 6.51 47.53
CA PHE A 435 -3.24 5.57 48.31
C PHE A 435 -1.89 6.14 48.75
N LEU A 436 -1.26 7.07 48.02
CA LEU A 436 0.06 7.59 48.38
C LEU A 436 0.05 8.32 49.74
N PRO A 437 -0.91 9.22 50.05
CA PRO A 437 -0.98 9.84 51.37
C PRO A 437 -1.25 8.81 52.46
N ALA A 438 -2.17 7.86 52.22
CA ALA A 438 -2.48 6.81 53.19
C ALA A 438 -1.26 5.91 53.45
N THR A 439 -0.56 5.48 52.40
CA THR A 439 0.65 4.66 52.47
C THR A 439 1.78 5.41 53.18
N PHE A 440 1.94 6.70 52.90
CA PHE A 440 2.89 7.57 53.59
C PHE A 440 2.58 7.63 55.09
N MET A 441 1.31 7.84 55.47
CA MET A 441 0.91 7.85 56.88
C MET A 441 1.14 6.49 57.56
N THR A 442 0.73 5.39 56.93
CA THR A 442 1.00 4.05 57.48
C THR A 442 2.48 3.73 57.56
N GLY A 443 3.29 4.26 56.64
CA GLY A 443 4.74 4.15 56.66
C GLY A 443 5.33 4.93 57.82
N LEU A 444 4.94 6.20 57.98
CA LEU A 444 5.39 7.06 59.08
C LEU A 444 5.10 6.42 60.45
N TYR A 445 3.87 5.93 60.68
CA TYR A 445 3.48 5.26 61.91
C TYR A 445 3.96 3.81 62.03
N GLY A 446 4.40 3.19 60.93
CA GLY A 446 4.98 1.83 60.91
C GLY A 446 6.50 1.80 61.11
N MET A 447 7.15 2.97 61.23
CA MET A 447 8.58 3.07 61.51
C MET A 447 8.85 3.00 63.02
N ASN A 448 9.91 2.27 63.39
CA ASN A 448 10.36 2.15 64.78
C ASN A 448 11.12 3.41 65.23
N PHE A 449 10.40 4.51 65.49
CA PHE A 449 10.97 5.71 66.10
C PHE A 449 10.78 5.67 67.61
N ASP A 450 11.84 5.99 68.38
CA ASP A 450 11.82 5.94 69.84
C ASP A 450 10.96 7.05 70.50
N ASN A 451 10.63 8.14 69.79
CA ASN A 451 9.91 9.28 70.35
C ASN A 451 8.85 9.81 69.36
N MET A 452 7.69 9.15 69.33
CA MET A 452 6.53 9.55 68.53
C MET A 452 5.46 10.15 69.46
N PRO A 453 5.10 11.44 69.32
CA PRO A 453 4.24 12.13 70.28
C PRO A 453 2.85 11.50 70.43
N GLU A 454 2.31 10.88 69.37
CA GLU A 454 1.02 10.18 69.41
C GLU A 454 1.04 8.84 70.16
N LEU A 455 2.21 8.21 70.37
CA LEU A 455 2.34 6.92 71.07
C LEU A 455 2.37 7.07 72.60
N HIS A 456 2.65 8.29 73.09
CA HIS A 456 2.72 8.63 74.50
C HIS A 456 1.54 9.47 74.99
N THR A 457 0.58 9.78 74.11
CA THR A 457 -0.73 10.32 74.48
C THR A 457 -1.62 9.19 74.99
N GLU A 458 -2.06 9.31 76.24
CA GLU A 458 -3.05 8.45 76.91
C GLU A 458 -4.44 8.52 76.22
N ASP A 459 -4.57 8.12 74.95
CA ASP A 459 -5.83 8.16 74.21
C ASP A 459 -6.70 6.91 74.40
N ASP A 460 -6.33 5.99 75.30
CA ASP A 460 -7.27 5.01 75.88
C ASP A 460 -8.28 5.66 76.86
N LYS A 461 -8.20 6.98 77.07
CA LYS A 461 -8.97 7.69 78.09
C LYS A 461 -10.27 8.35 77.60
N TYR A 462 -10.56 8.32 76.29
CA TYR A 462 -11.70 9.04 75.73
C TYR A 462 -12.68 8.19 74.93
N LEU A 463 -13.04 6.99 75.41
CA LEU A 463 -14.35 6.38 75.12
C LEU A 463 -14.67 5.20 76.07
N CYS A 464 -14.48 5.35 77.39
CA CYS A 464 -14.92 4.33 78.35
C CYS A 464 -16.45 4.33 78.43
N ILE A 465 -17.12 3.52 77.61
CA ILE A 465 -18.58 3.33 77.68
C ILE A 465 -18.86 2.20 78.67
N VAL A 466 -19.58 2.52 79.75
CA VAL A 466 -19.99 1.56 80.78
C VAL A 466 -21.43 1.12 80.50
N THR A 467 -21.65 -0.20 80.41
CA THR A 467 -23.01 -0.76 80.32
C THR A 467 -23.56 -1.00 81.72
N ILE A 468 -24.66 -0.33 82.05
CA ILE A 468 -25.34 -0.42 83.33
C ILE A 468 -26.66 -1.17 83.16
N GLN A 469 -26.92 -2.13 84.05
CA GLN A 469 -28.21 -2.78 84.19
C GLN A 469 -28.86 -2.39 85.52
N PHE A 470 -30.05 -1.81 85.44
CA PHE A 470 -30.86 -1.45 86.60
C PHE A 470 -31.81 -2.57 87.01
N THR A 471 -31.84 -2.89 88.29
CA THR A 471 -32.74 -3.91 88.85
C THR A 471 -33.54 -3.30 90.00
N ALA A 472 -34.87 -3.42 89.95
CA ALA A 472 -35.74 -2.89 91.00
C ALA A 472 -35.79 -3.84 92.20
N VAL A 473 -35.62 -3.32 93.42
CA VAL A 473 -35.70 -4.12 94.66
C VAL A 473 -36.50 -3.38 95.74
N GLY A 474 -37.06 -4.08 96.72
CA GLY A 474 -37.80 -3.47 97.83
C GLY A 474 -39.07 -2.73 97.40
N GLY A 475 -39.84 -3.30 96.47
CA GLY A 475 -41.11 -2.72 96.00
C GLY A 475 -40.98 -1.48 95.10
N ALA A 476 -39.78 -1.15 94.62
CA ALA A 476 -39.59 -0.06 93.68
C ALA A 476 -40.24 -0.35 92.31
N PRO A 477 -40.76 0.67 91.59
CA PRO A 477 -41.34 0.48 90.27
C PRO A 477 -40.32 -0.08 89.26
N ILE A 478 -40.69 -1.14 88.54
CA ILE A 478 -39.83 -1.76 87.51
C ILE A 478 -39.78 -0.85 86.27
N MET A 479 -38.56 -0.52 85.81
CA MET A 479 -38.38 0.24 84.57
C MET A 479 -38.62 -0.62 83.33
N LYS A 480 -39.24 -0.04 82.28
CA LYS A 480 -39.51 -0.72 81.00
C LYS A 480 -38.25 -1.14 80.23
N ARG A 481 -37.17 -0.36 80.37
CA ARG A 481 -35.83 -0.66 79.83
C ARG A 481 -34.86 -0.59 81.01
N SER A 482 -34.17 -1.68 81.28
CA SER A 482 -33.24 -1.79 82.41
C SER A 482 -31.78 -1.62 82.02
N LYS A 483 -31.42 -1.80 80.74
CA LYS A 483 -30.03 -1.70 80.26
C LYS A 483 -29.78 -0.39 79.51
N PHE A 484 -28.75 0.34 79.94
CA PHE A 484 -28.30 1.59 79.36
C PHE A 484 -26.78 1.65 79.27
N THR A 485 -26.27 2.33 78.25
CA THR A 485 -24.85 2.64 78.07
C THR A 485 -24.62 4.08 78.50
N VAL A 486 -23.70 4.30 79.43
CA VAL A 486 -23.39 5.63 79.99
C VAL A 486 -21.88 5.88 79.84
N ASN A 487 -21.49 7.15 79.80
CA ASN A 487 -20.08 7.50 79.79
C ASN A 487 -19.46 7.18 81.16
N GLY A 488 -18.36 6.43 81.17
CA GLY A 488 -17.62 6.04 82.36
C GLY A 488 -17.00 7.22 83.10
N SER A 489 -16.82 8.38 82.44
CA SER A 489 -16.36 9.61 83.09
C SER A 489 -17.38 10.26 84.01
N ASP A 490 -18.67 9.92 83.86
CA ASP A 490 -19.74 10.54 84.65
C ASP A 490 -19.76 9.99 86.09
N ALA A 491 -20.12 10.85 87.04
CA ALA A 491 -20.33 10.46 88.42
C ALA A 491 -21.68 9.73 88.60
N LEU A 492 -21.77 8.86 89.60
CA LEU A 492 -23.00 8.13 89.93
C LEU A 492 -24.20 9.07 90.20
N GLY A 493 -23.97 10.30 90.63
CA GLY A 493 -24.99 11.34 90.80
C GLY A 493 -25.80 11.61 89.53
N VAL A 494 -25.18 11.49 88.35
CA VAL A 494 -25.88 11.57 87.06
C VAL A 494 -26.89 10.44 86.93
N VAL A 495 -26.51 9.23 87.33
CA VAL A 495 -27.40 8.05 87.36
C VAL A 495 -28.55 8.23 88.34
N TYR A 496 -28.32 8.83 89.51
CA TYR A 496 -29.40 9.20 90.45
C TYR A 496 -30.41 10.15 89.82
N SER A 497 -29.92 11.19 89.14
CA SER A 497 -30.79 12.16 88.45
C SER A 497 -31.59 11.49 87.32
N PHE A 498 -30.98 10.55 86.60
CA PHE A 498 -31.60 9.77 85.53
C PHE A 498 -32.70 8.85 86.08
N LEU A 499 -32.42 8.11 87.16
CA LEU A 499 -33.40 7.23 87.81
C LEU A 499 -34.58 8.02 88.38
N ARG A 500 -34.35 9.18 89.00
CA ARG A 500 -35.44 10.04 89.51
C ARG A 500 -36.37 10.49 88.38
N LYS A 501 -35.81 10.93 87.25
CA LYS A 501 -36.59 11.31 86.06
C LYS A 501 -37.39 10.13 85.50
N GLN A 502 -36.77 8.96 85.39
CA GLN A 502 -37.39 7.78 84.79
C GLN A 502 -38.49 7.17 85.68
N LEU A 503 -38.34 7.25 87.00
CA LEU A 503 -39.31 6.76 87.99
C LEU A 503 -40.37 7.82 88.37
N ARG A 504 -40.26 9.06 87.86
CA ARG A 504 -41.15 10.20 88.19
C ARG A 504 -41.22 10.49 89.70
N LEU A 505 -40.08 10.44 90.37
CA LEU A 505 -39.95 10.74 91.81
C LEU A 505 -39.73 12.24 92.04
N ARG A 506 -40.25 12.78 93.16
CA ARG A 506 -39.94 14.15 93.63
C ARG A 506 -38.56 14.18 94.28
N GLU A 507 -37.95 15.36 94.43
CA GLU A 507 -36.62 15.48 95.05
C GLU A 507 -36.61 14.99 96.51
N GLU A 508 -37.72 15.16 97.22
CA GLU A 508 -37.90 14.73 98.62
C GLU A 508 -38.09 13.22 98.80
N ASP A 509 -38.39 12.47 97.72
CA ASP A 509 -38.57 11.03 97.80
C ASP A 509 -37.23 10.32 98.03
N ALA A 510 -37.21 9.35 98.96
CA ALA A 510 -36.04 8.52 99.21
C ALA A 510 -35.76 7.57 98.03
N LEU A 511 -34.50 7.56 97.56
CA LEU A 511 -34.00 6.67 96.52
C LEU A 511 -32.61 6.18 96.91
N PHE A 512 -32.46 4.87 97.04
CA PHE A 512 -31.19 4.22 97.34
C PHE A 512 -30.75 3.40 96.13
N VAL A 513 -29.46 3.49 95.77
CA VAL A 513 -28.85 2.74 94.67
C VAL A 513 -27.70 1.92 95.24
N TYR A 514 -27.70 0.64 94.94
CA TYR A 514 -26.76 -0.35 95.45
C TYR A 514 -26.05 -1.05 94.30
N CYS A 515 -24.73 -1.16 94.36
CA CYS A 515 -23.98 -1.95 93.40
C CYS A 515 -24.07 -3.44 93.79
N ASN A 516 -24.49 -4.30 92.86
CA ASN A 516 -24.56 -5.76 93.02
C ASN A 516 -25.23 -6.28 94.33
N ASN A 517 -26.24 -5.57 94.86
CA ASN A 517 -26.92 -5.88 96.13
C ASN A 517 -25.98 -5.94 97.35
N ALA A 518 -24.81 -5.30 97.29
CA ALA A 518 -23.78 -5.40 98.32
C ALA A 518 -23.61 -4.10 99.12
N PHE A 519 -23.45 -2.96 98.44
CA PHE A 519 -23.16 -1.68 99.09
C PHE A 519 -23.74 -0.50 98.30
N ALA A 520 -23.95 0.63 98.97
CA ALA A 520 -24.38 1.89 98.35
C ALA A 520 -23.13 2.76 98.07
N PRO A 521 -22.76 3.00 96.79
CA PRO A 521 -21.62 3.86 96.48
C PRO A 521 -21.94 5.34 96.74
N THR A 522 -20.90 6.14 96.96
CA THR A 522 -21.08 7.59 97.08
C THR A 522 -21.50 8.18 95.73
N PRO A 523 -22.42 9.18 95.70
CA PRO A 523 -22.86 9.81 94.45
C PRO A 523 -21.74 10.44 93.61
N ASP A 524 -20.61 10.80 94.23
CA ASP A 524 -19.47 11.43 93.54
C ASP A 524 -18.54 10.41 92.86
N GLN A 525 -18.71 9.11 93.12
CA GLN A 525 -17.86 8.07 92.57
C GLN A 525 -18.06 7.94 91.05
N LYS A 526 -16.97 7.79 90.30
CA LYS A 526 -17.00 7.64 88.84
C LYS A 526 -17.53 6.27 88.43
N LEU A 527 -18.30 6.24 87.34
CA LEU A 527 -18.84 5.00 86.81
C LEU A 527 -17.75 4.07 86.26
N SER A 528 -16.64 4.60 85.74
CA SER A 528 -15.49 3.80 85.30
C SER A 528 -14.87 3.00 86.44
N GLU A 529 -14.64 3.62 87.60
CA GLU A 529 -14.07 2.98 88.78
C GLU A 529 -15.00 1.90 89.34
N LEU A 530 -16.31 2.17 89.34
CA LEU A 530 -17.33 1.19 89.74
C LEU A 530 -17.41 0.00 88.77
N TYR A 531 -17.31 0.26 87.46
CA TYR A 531 -17.34 -0.77 86.44
C TYR A 531 -16.10 -1.68 86.51
N GLU A 532 -14.90 -1.12 86.61
CA GLU A 532 -13.65 -1.88 86.72
C GLU A 532 -13.64 -2.79 87.95
N CYS A 533 -14.14 -2.31 89.09
CA CYS A 533 -14.14 -3.08 90.32
C CYS A 533 -15.28 -4.11 90.43
N PHE A 534 -16.47 -3.80 89.89
CA PHE A 534 -17.70 -4.52 90.23
C PHE A 534 -18.56 -4.96 89.03
N HIS A 535 -18.07 -4.89 87.80
CA HIS A 535 -18.82 -5.45 86.68
C HIS A 535 -19.02 -6.97 86.83
N VAL A 536 -20.11 -7.49 86.30
CA VAL A 536 -20.36 -8.93 86.15
C VAL A 536 -20.72 -9.16 84.68
N ASN A 537 -19.97 -10.01 83.98
CA ASN A 537 -20.17 -10.31 82.56
C ASN A 537 -20.20 -9.05 81.66
N GLY A 538 -19.32 -8.09 81.92
CA GLY A 538 -19.24 -6.83 81.15
C GLY A 538 -20.40 -5.86 81.39
N ILE A 539 -21.15 -6.03 82.49
CA ILE A 539 -22.29 -5.18 82.86
C ILE A 539 -22.17 -4.79 84.33
N LEU A 540 -22.32 -3.49 84.64
CA LEU A 540 -22.46 -3.00 86.02
C LEU A 540 -23.92 -3.11 86.46
N VAL A 541 -24.22 -3.91 87.49
CA VAL A 541 -25.59 -4.06 87.99
C VAL A 541 -25.85 -3.09 89.14
N LEU A 542 -26.78 -2.16 88.92
CA LEU A 542 -27.22 -1.18 89.91
C LEU A 542 -28.65 -1.50 90.36
N ASN A 543 -28.81 -1.84 91.63
CA ASN A 543 -30.09 -2.19 92.23
C ASN A 543 -30.66 -0.95 92.91
N TYR A 544 -31.90 -0.58 92.62
CA TYR A 544 -32.50 0.62 93.20
C TYR A 544 -33.73 0.29 94.05
N SER A 545 -33.90 1.02 95.16
CA SER A 545 -35.01 0.85 96.09
C SER A 545 -35.51 2.17 96.69
N ARG A 546 -36.77 2.19 97.13
CA ARG A 546 -37.40 3.35 97.81
C ARG A 546 -37.26 3.29 99.33
N THR A 547 -37.06 2.09 99.86
CA THR A 547 -36.72 1.87 101.26
C THR A 547 -35.27 1.43 101.35
N GLN A 548 -34.64 1.66 102.49
CA GLN A 548 -33.31 1.13 102.73
C GLN A 548 -33.41 -0.40 102.75
N ALA A 549 -32.84 -1.04 101.72
CA ALA A 549 -32.96 -2.48 101.50
C ALA A 549 -31.73 -3.25 102.01
N TRP A 550 -30.57 -2.59 102.03
CA TRP A 550 -29.32 -3.10 102.58
C TRP A 550 -28.61 -1.98 103.37
N GLY A 551 -27.94 -2.37 104.45
CA GLY A 551 -27.24 -1.48 105.37
C GLY A 551 -25.79 -1.87 105.47
#